data_AF-A0A941SJ06-F1
#
_entry.id   AF-A0A941SJ06-F1
#
_cell.length_a   1.000
_cell.length_b   1.000
_cell.length_c   1.000
_cell.angle_alpha   90.00
_cell.angle_beta   90.00
_cell.angle_gamma   90.00
#
_symmetry.space_group_name_H-M   'P 1'
#
loop_
_entity.id
_entity.type
_entity.pdbx_description
1 polymer ?
#
loop_
_entity_poly.entity_id
_entity_poly.type
_entity_poly.pdbx_seq_one_letter_code
_entity_poly.pdbx_strand_id
1 'polypeptide(L)'
;KARGHARVGVMGTRWLVESEVYPRSLERLGLACVRPGAADIAETDRIIMDELVAGEIRPASTERLCGVIERLGAQGCDAVVLGCTELPLALSDGNSALPTLDSTRLLARAALEYALRRSP
;
A
#
# COMPACT_ATOMS: atom_id res chain seq x y z
N LYS A 1 11.01 -8.32 9.98
CA LYS A 1 11.92 -7.60 9.06
C LYS A 1 12.53 -8.60 8.05
N ALA A 2 11.79 -9.00 7.03
CA ALA A 2 12.22 -10.08 6.13
C ALA A 2 12.76 -9.61 4.76
N ARG A 3 12.63 -8.33 4.41
CA ARG A 3 12.98 -7.81 3.06
C ARG A 3 13.92 -6.59 3.04
N GLY A 4 14.51 -6.23 4.18
CA GLY A 4 15.53 -5.16 4.22
C GLY A 4 15.06 -3.72 3.95
N HIS A 5 13.76 -3.49 3.80
CA HIS A 5 13.19 -2.15 3.60
C HIS A 5 13.55 -1.19 4.75
N ALA A 6 13.71 0.09 4.41
CA ALA A 6 14.02 1.18 5.33
C ALA A 6 13.03 2.35 5.21
N ARG A 7 12.52 2.64 4.01
CA ARG A 7 11.60 3.76 3.75
C ARG A 7 10.43 3.32 2.89
N VAL A 8 9.23 3.38 3.45
CA VAL A 8 8.04 2.75 2.87
C VAL A 8 6.97 3.82 2.59
N GLY A 9 6.51 3.86 1.34
CA GLY A 9 5.36 4.67 0.93
C GLY A 9 4.05 4.01 1.34
N VAL A 10 3.01 4.79 1.66
CA VAL A 10 1.71 4.24 2.08
C VAL A 10 0.59 4.77 1.18
N MET A 11 -0.06 3.87 0.45
CA MET A 11 -1.24 4.17 -0.36
C MET A 11 -2.49 3.55 0.25
N GLY A 12 -3.63 4.21 0.04
CA GLY A 12 -4.93 3.76 0.52
C GLY A 12 -5.93 4.91 0.46
N THR A 13 -7.05 4.73 1.13
CA THR A 13 -8.03 5.80 1.29
C THR A 13 -7.43 6.98 2.03
N ARG A 14 -7.98 8.17 1.81
CA ARG A 14 -7.55 9.40 2.47
C ARG A 14 -7.54 9.23 3.99
N TRP A 15 -8.60 8.65 4.54
CA TRP A 15 -8.75 8.38 5.97
C TRP A 15 -7.61 7.54 6.53
N LEU A 16 -7.19 6.50 5.80
CA LEU A 16 -6.09 5.64 6.21
C LEU A 16 -4.76 6.38 6.16
N VAL A 17 -4.46 7.03 5.04
CA VAL A 17 -3.17 7.69 4.81
C VAL A 17 -2.97 8.86 5.78
N GLU A 18 -4.02 9.63 6.07
CA GLU A 18 -3.98 10.74 7.04
C GLU A 18 -3.97 10.26 8.50
N SER A 19 -4.32 8.99 8.77
CA SER A 19 -4.27 8.42 10.12
C SER A 19 -2.85 8.12 10.61
N GLU A 20 -2.76 7.77 11.89
CA GLU A 20 -1.52 7.34 12.55
C GLU A 20 -1.32 5.82 12.59
N VAL A 21 -2.18 5.04 11.91
CA VAL A 21 -2.13 3.56 11.93
C VAL A 21 -0.81 3.03 11.36
N TYR A 22 -0.45 3.48 10.16
CA TYR A 22 0.80 3.05 9.49
C TYR A 22 2.06 3.73 10.05
N PRO A 23 2.10 5.06 10.25
CA PRO A 23 3.27 5.71 10.84
C PRO A 23 3.72 5.07 12.14
N ARG A 24 2.81 4.87 13.10
CA ARG A 24 3.13 4.25 14.40
C ARG A 24 3.61 2.81 14.24
N SER A 25 2.97 2.03 13.37
CA SER A 25 3.32 0.62 13.18
C SER A 25 4.68 0.45 12.49
N LEU A 26 4.98 1.28 11.49
CA LEU A 26 6.25 1.28 10.76
C LEU A 26 7.39 1.82 11.63
N GLU A 27 7.16 2.89 12.39
CA GLU A 27 8.15 3.46 13.31
C GLU A 27 8.59 2.44 14.38
N ARG A 28 7.66 1.67 14.95
CA ARG A 28 7.98 0.57 15.89
C ARG A 28 8.86 -0.52 15.27
N LEU A 29 8.87 -0.62 13.95
CA LEU A 29 9.74 -1.50 13.18
C LEU A 29 11.01 -0.79 12.71
N GLY A 30 11.23 0.48 13.06
CA GLY A 30 12.36 1.29 12.59
C GLY A 30 12.31 1.54 11.08
N LEU A 31 11.12 1.65 10.51
CA LEU A 31 10.88 1.97 9.11
C LEU A 31 10.36 3.41 8.99
N ALA A 32 10.92 4.19 8.07
CA ALA A 32 10.40 5.51 7.75
C ALA A 32 9.10 5.38 6.95
N CYS A 33 8.06 6.08 7.37
CA CYS A 33 6.77 6.15 6.67
C CYS A 33 6.70 7.39 5.78
N VAL A 34 6.32 7.23 4.53
CA VAL A 34 6.15 8.34 3.57
C VAL A 34 4.71 8.34 3.07
N ARG A 35 4.05 9.49 3.19
CA ARG A 35 2.71 9.71 2.63
C ARG A 35 2.85 10.33 1.23
N PRO A 36 1.98 9.98 0.26
CA PRO A 36 1.90 10.71 -1.00
C PRO A 36 1.55 12.19 -0.80
N GLY A 37 1.70 13.00 -1.84
CA GLY A 37 1.24 14.38 -1.82
C GLY A 37 -0.28 14.49 -1.73
N ALA A 38 -0.81 15.63 -1.29
CA ALA A 38 -2.25 15.82 -1.07
C ALA A 38 -3.11 15.54 -2.32
N ALA A 39 -2.65 15.92 -3.51
CA ALA A 39 -3.33 15.63 -4.77
C ALA A 39 -3.37 14.13 -5.08
N ASP A 40 -2.27 13.42 -4.80
CA ASP A 40 -2.17 11.97 -4.98
C ASP A 40 -3.06 11.21 -4.00
N ILE A 41 -3.15 11.70 -2.76
CA ILE A 41 -4.08 11.15 -1.75
C ILE A 41 -5.52 11.29 -2.22
N ALA A 42 -5.91 12.48 -2.67
CA ALA A 42 -7.28 12.73 -3.14
C ALA A 42 -7.62 11.88 -4.37
N GLU A 43 -6.72 11.77 -5.34
CA GLU A 43 -6.96 10.97 -6.55
C GLU A 43 -6.97 9.46 -6.24
N THR A 44 -6.08 8.98 -5.36
CA THR A 44 -6.07 7.58 -4.93
C THR A 44 -7.37 7.23 -4.21
N ASP A 45 -7.86 8.11 -3.32
CA ASP A 45 -9.13 7.92 -2.60
C ASP A 45 -10.32 7.89 -3.56
N ARG A 46 -10.38 8.82 -4.51
CA ARG A 46 -11.42 8.85 -5.57
C ARG A 46 -11.41 7.55 -6.38
N ILE A 47 -10.25 7.10 -6.85
CA ILE A 47 -10.14 5.86 -7.63
C ILE A 47 -10.62 4.66 -6.80
N ILE A 48 -10.22 4.58 -5.52
CA ILE A 48 -10.66 3.49 -4.63
C ILE A 48 -12.18 3.51 -4.49
N MET A 49 -12.76 4.64 -4.08
CA MET A 49 -14.16 4.72 -3.70
C MET A 49 -15.12 4.70 -4.88
N ASP A 50 -14.79 5.40 -5.97
CA ASP A 50 -15.70 5.59 -7.10
C ASP A 50 -15.57 4.47 -8.14
N GLU A 51 -14.42 3.77 -8.19
CA GLU A 51 -14.13 2.79 -9.24
C GLU A 51 -13.86 1.41 -8.65
N LEU A 52 -12.81 1.26 -7.83
CA LEU A 52 -12.36 -0.07 -7.41
C LEU A 52 -13.35 -0.78 -6.47
N VAL A 53 -14.03 -0.04 -5.58
CA VAL A 53 -15.11 -0.59 -4.73
C VAL A 53 -16.28 -1.12 -5.57
N ALA A 54 -16.54 -0.52 -6.73
CA ALA A 54 -17.54 -1.00 -7.69
C ALA A 54 -17.01 -2.15 -8.58
N GLY A 55 -15.76 -2.57 -8.41
CA GLY A 55 -15.10 -3.57 -9.24
C GLY A 55 -14.65 -3.06 -10.61
N GLU A 56 -14.63 -1.74 -10.81
CA GLU A 56 -14.23 -1.13 -12.08
C GLU A 56 -12.72 -0.85 -12.10
N ILE A 57 -11.98 -1.55 -12.96
CA ILE A 57 -10.53 -1.35 -13.12
C ILE A 57 -10.29 -0.63 -14.45
N ARG A 58 -10.05 0.68 -14.37
CA ARG A 58 -9.84 1.52 -15.55
C ARG A 58 -8.33 1.68 -15.83
N PRO A 59 -7.85 1.47 -17.07
CA PRO A 59 -6.43 1.61 -17.40
C PRO A 59 -5.83 2.97 -17.02
N ALA A 60 -6.57 4.06 -17.23
CA ALA A 60 -6.13 5.41 -16.87
C ALA A 60 -5.97 5.58 -15.35
N SER A 61 -6.82 4.95 -14.55
CA SER A 61 -6.74 4.98 -13.09
C SER A 61 -5.55 4.15 -12.60
N THR A 62 -5.32 2.97 -13.18
CA THR A 62 -4.12 2.18 -12.92
C THR A 62 -2.85 2.96 -13.24
N GLU A 63 -2.79 3.65 -14.38
CA GLU A 63 -1.64 4.49 -14.76
C GLU A 63 -1.41 5.62 -13.75
N ARG A 64 -2.48 6.29 -13.29
CA ARG A 64 -2.38 7.31 -12.24
C ARG A 64 -1.81 6.75 -10.95
N LEU A 65 -2.30 5.59 -10.51
CA LEU A 65 -1.81 4.91 -9.31
C LEU A 65 -0.34 4.50 -9.44
N CYS A 66 0.09 3.96 -10.59
CA CYS A 66 1.50 3.69 -10.88
C CYS A 66 2.35 4.96 -10.78
N GLY A 67 1.86 6.08 -11.32
CA GLY A 67 2.54 7.37 -11.19
C GLY A 67 2.69 7.86 -9.75
N VAL A 68 1.73 7.57 -8.85
CA VAL A 68 1.89 7.85 -7.42
C VAL A 68 3.05 7.05 -6.83
N ILE A 69 3.18 5.77 -7.20
CA ILE A 69 4.26 4.90 -6.75
C ILE A 69 5.61 5.40 -7.26
N GLU A 70 5.71 5.83 -8.52
CA GLU A 70 6.93 6.42 -9.07
C GLU A 70 7.36 7.67 -8.30
N ARG A 71 6.41 8.56 -7.98
CA ARG A 71 6.68 9.75 -7.16
C ARG A 71 7.14 9.41 -5.74
N LEU A 72 6.62 8.34 -5.14
CA LEU A 72 7.11 7.83 -3.87
C LEU A 72 8.54 7.27 -4.01
N GLY A 73 8.83 6.56 -5.10
CA GLY A 73 10.18 6.08 -5.41
C GLY A 73 11.18 7.23 -5.56
N ALA A 74 10.79 8.31 -6.24
CA ALA A 74 11.59 9.53 -6.35
C ALA A 74 11.86 10.22 -4.99
N GLN A 75 11.01 9.97 -3.98
CA GLN A 75 11.22 10.39 -2.59
C GLN A 75 12.05 9.40 -1.75
N GLY A 76 12.67 8.42 -2.40
CA GLY A 76 13.56 7.43 -1.79
C GLY A 76 12.82 6.26 -1.12
N CYS A 77 11.54 6.05 -1.38
CA CYS A 77 10.86 4.84 -0.92
C CYS A 77 11.41 3.60 -1.63
N ASP A 78 11.62 2.52 -0.88
CA ASP A 78 12.13 1.24 -1.35
C ASP A 78 11.04 0.14 -1.41
N ALA A 79 9.83 0.48 -0.97
CA ALA A 79 8.61 -0.32 -1.08
C ALA A 79 7.38 0.58 -0.93
N VAL A 80 6.23 0.07 -1.36
CA VAL A 80 4.93 0.73 -1.16
C VAL A 80 3.92 -0.21 -0.53
N VAL A 81 3.22 0.26 0.50
CA VAL A 81 2.08 -0.44 1.09
C VAL A 81 0.84 -0.18 0.28
N LEU A 82 0.17 -1.27 -0.09
CA LEU A 82 -1.22 -1.25 -0.56
C LEU A 82 -2.10 -1.43 0.68
N GLY A 83 -2.49 -0.30 1.28
CA GLY A 83 -3.17 -0.24 2.57
C GLY A 83 -4.68 -0.43 2.51
N CYS A 84 -5.24 -0.59 1.31
CA CYS A 84 -6.66 -0.84 1.08
C CYS A 84 -6.81 -2.15 0.30
N THR A 85 -7.83 -2.93 0.61
CA THR A 85 -8.09 -4.26 0.02
C THR A 85 -8.30 -4.24 -1.49
N GLU A 86 -8.72 -3.10 -2.04
CA GLU A 86 -9.06 -2.88 -3.43
C GLU A 86 -7.83 -2.51 -4.29
N LEU A 87 -6.80 -1.89 -3.70
CA LEU A 87 -5.60 -1.49 -4.44
C LEU A 87 -4.90 -2.66 -5.17
N PRO A 88 -4.78 -3.87 -4.58
CA PRO A 88 -4.27 -5.05 -5.27
C PRO A 88 -5.07 -5.50 -6.51
N LEU A 89 -6.30 -4.98 -6.74
CA LEU A 89 -7.05 -5.25 -7.96
C LEU A 89 -6.43 -4.53 -9.17
N ALA A 90 -5.82 -3.36 -8.95
CA ALA A 90 -5.21 -2.54 -10.01
C ALA A 90 -3.67 -2.57 -9.99
N LEU A 91 -3.06 -2.88 -8.85
CA LEU A 91 -1.61 -2.78 -8.62
C LEU A 91 -0.99 -4.12 -8.24
N SER A 92 0.22 -4.37 -8.74
CA SER A 92 1.03 -5.53 -8.40
C SER A 92 2.51 -5.24 -8.62
N ASP A 93 3.39 -6.15 -8.22
CA ASP A 93 4.82 -6.07 -8.57
C ASP A 93 5.08 -6.04 -10.09
N GLY A 94 4.11 -6.47 -10.93
CA GLY A 94 4.26 -6.47 -12.39
C GLY A 94 4.08 -5.11 -13.06
N ASN A 95 3.43 -4.15 -12.40
CA ASN A 95 3.18 -2.80 -12.94
C ASN A 95 3.62 -1.68 -11.99
N SER A 96 4.22 -2.03 -10.85
CA SER A 96 4.68 -1.08 -9.84
C SER A 96 6.19 -0.85 -9.96
N ALA A 97 6.62 0.42 -9.91
CA ALA A 97 8.04 0.76 -9.87
C ALA A 97 8.72 0.39 -8.54
N LEU A 98 7.95 0.12 -7.49
CA LEU A 98 8.43 -0.32 -6.18
C LEU A 98 7.85 -1.69 -5.81
N PRO A 99 8.56 -2.51 -5.02
CA PRO A 99 7.96 -3.70 -4.41
C PRO A 99 6.67 -3.36 -3.65
N THR A 100 5.60 -4.08 -3.98
CA THR A 100 4.30 -3.89 -3.35
C THR A 100 4.17 -4.73 -2.08
N LEU A 101 3.65 -4.10 -1.03
CA LEU A 101 3.34 -4.72 0.26
C LEU A 101 1.81 -4.73 0.40
N ASP A 102 1.19 -5.77 -0.15
CA ASP A 102 -0.25 -6.03 0.01
C ASP A 102 -0.54 -6.37 1.47
N SER A 103 -1.14 -5.41 2.18
CA SER A 103 -1.44 -5.52 3.61
C SER A 103 -2.37 -6.68 3.92
N THR A 104 -3.33 -6.96 3.04
CA THR A 104 -4.30 -8.05 3.18
C THR A 104 -3.63 -9.40 3.03
N ARG A 105 -2.79 -9.59 2.01
CA ARG A 105 -2.02 -10.84 1.82
C ARG A 105 -1.02 -11.07 2.95
N LEU A 106 -0.35 -10.00 3.42
CA LEU A 106 0.56 -10.08 4.55
C LEU A 106 -0.17 -10.49 5.83
N LEU A 107 -1.34 -9.91 6.09
CA LEU A 107 -2.19 -10.27 7.23
C LEU A 107 -2.67 -11.73 7.13
N ALA A 108 -3.16 -12.16 5.97
CA ALA A 108 -3.62 -13.53 5.74
C ALA A 108 -2.51 -14.56 5.97
N ARG A 109 -1.29 -14.28 5.47
CA ARG A 109 -0.11 -15.13 5.72
C ARG A 109 0.22 -15.20 7.21
N ALA A 110 0.26 -14.06 7.90
CA ALA A 110 0.55 -14.02 9.33
C ALA A 110 -0.52 -14.77 10.16
N ALA A 111 -1.79 -14.67 9.78
CA ALA A 111 -2.89 -15.39 10.42
C ALA A 111 -2.76 -16.90 10.24
N LEU A 112 -2.40 -17.37 9.03
CA LEU A 112 -2.14 -18.78 8.77
C LEU A 112 -0.94 -19.31 9.57
N GLU A 113 0.18 -18.58 9.57
CA GLU A 113 1.36 -18.96 10.36
C GLU A 113 1.05 -19.05 11.85
N TYR A 114 0.23 -18.11 12.36
CA TYR A 114 -0.22 -18.13 13.74
C TYR A 114 -1.09 -19.36 14.05
N ALA A 115 -2.05 -19.69 13.19
CA ALA A 115 -2.92 -20.85 13.36
C ALA A 115 -2.10 -22.16 13.38
N LEU A 116 -1.17 -22.33 12.45
CA LEU A 116 -0.32 -23.53 12.36
C LEU A 116 0.62 -23.69 13.56
N ARG A 117 1.11 -22.59 14.16
CA ARG A 117 1.90 -22.66 15.40
C ARG A 117 1.08 -23.02 16.63
N ARG A 118 -0.25 -22.90 16.56
CA ARG A 118 -1.19 -23.21 17.65
C ARG A 118 -1.94 -24.52 17.44
N SER A 119 -1.71 -25.22 16.33
CA SER A 119 -2.16 -26.60 16.14
C SER A 119 -1.34 -27.51 17.06
N PRO A 120 -1.98 -28.38 17.88
CA PRO A 120 -1.28 -29.31 18.77
C PRO A 120 -0.44 -30.33 18.00
#